data_AF-A0AA43JNI2-F1
#
_entry.id   AF-A0AA43JNI2-F1
#
_cell.length_a   1.000
_cell.length_b   1.000
_cell.length_c   1.000
_cell.angle_alpha   90.00
_cell.angle_beta   90.00
_cell.angle_gamma   90.00
#
_symmetry.space_group_name_H-M   'P 1'
#
loop_
_entity.id
_entity.type
_entity.pdbx_description
1 polymer ?
#
loop_
_entity_poly.entity_id
_entity_poly.type
_entity_poly.pdbx_seq_one_letter_code
_entity_poly.pdbx_strand_id
1 'polypeptide(L)'
;MIDNNSADEPPVTKHTLDTPYPVGPVHIYTAEIDGRLVLFDTGPPTESAIQYHRENTDFGRLDYVFITHFHPDHIGLAKFFAENSGAKVVASRYDTFRYERGEEMIEAMIAIFGQMGFSPQEIARTRKTIEWFEKSTPFASDYLILEEQEQLMARLGIRWMRCPGHSQSDIVYMLGGSAITGDVLLREIFQSPLLDVDMETMNSRFCNYTAYCDTIAKLKSIQSMNLLPSHRDYVDSVDERIIWYVGKLADRAQRAAPILSSGASIRETVGRLFADQILEPFTLFIKISEIVFFRDFIEHPEKLIKALKMSDLYIHLAGKMEYFE
;
A
#
# COMPACT_ATOMS: atom_id res chain seq x y z
N MET A 1 35.05 -28.06 16.46
CA MET A 1 34.54 -27.68 15.12
C MET A 1 33.17 -27.10 15.36
N ILE A 2 33.10 -25.78 15.47
CA ILE A 2 31.84 -25.04 15.47
C ILE A 2 31.74 -24.57 14.03
N ASP A 3 30.80 -25.14 13.28
CA ASP A 3 30.50 -24.69 11.92
C ASP A 3 29.93 -23.27 12.02
N ASN A 4 30.80 -22.29 11.83
CA ASN A 4 30.44 -20.94 11.43
C ASN A 4 30.01 -21.00 9.97
N ASN A 5 28.78 -21.44 9.73
CA ASN A 5 28.11 -21.18 8.47
C ASN A 5 27.34 -19.87 8.63
N SER A 6 28.07 -18.75 8.67
CA SER A 6 27.50 -17.46 8.29
C SER A 6 27.28 -17.54 6.78
N ALA A 7 26.14 -18.11 6.38
CA ALA A 7 25.68 -17.99 5.01
C ALA A 7 25.48 -16.49 4.76
N ASP A 8 26.36 -15.91 3.95
CA ASP A 8 26.18 -14.58 3.36
C ASP A 8 24.80 -14.54 2.70
N GLU A 9 23.83 -13.98 3.42
CA GLU A 9 22.51 -13.69 2.88
C GLU A 9 22.68 -12.73 1.69
N PRO A 10 21.94 -12.91 0.59
CA PRO A 10 22.16 -12.10 -0.59
C PRO A 10 21.82 -10.63 -0.30
N PRO A 11 22.73 -9.69 -0.61
CA PRO A 11 22.48 -8.28 -0.39
C PRO A 11 21.33 -7.84 -1.29
N VAL A 12 20.25 -7.35 -0.67
CA VAL A 12 19.17 -6.70 -1.41
C VAL A 12 19.69 -5.37 -1.96
N THR A 13 19.63 -5.19 -3.28
CA THR A 13 20.11 -3.99 -3.98
C THR A 13 18.96 -3.04 -4.24
N LYS A 14 19.10 -1.78 -3.82
CA LYS A 14 18.10 -0.72 -4.03
C LYS A 14 18.32 -0.02 -5.37
N HIS A 15 17.23 0.18 -6.11
CA HIS A 15 17.17 0.97 -7.33
C HIS A 15 16.15 2.10 -7.13
N THR A 16 16.41 3.29 -7.66
CA THR A 16 15.50 4.44 -7.52
C THR A 16 15.06 4.93 -8.88
N LEU A 17 13.73 5.05 -9.06
CA LEU A 17 13.10 5.50 -10.28
C LEU A 17 12.27 6.76 -10.01
N ASP A 18 12.35 7.73 -10.91
CA ASP A 18 11.45 8.89 -10.85
C ASP A 18 10.01 8.46 -11.14
N THR A 19 9.06 9.07 -10.43
CA THR A 19 7.63 8.88 -10.69
C THR A 19 6.97 10.18 -11.14
N PRO A 20 5.89 10.11 -11.93
CA PRO A 20 5.07 11.27 -12.24
C PRO A 20 4.13 11.65 -11.08
N TYR A 21 4.21 10.96 -9.93
CA TYR A 21 3.26 11.09 -8.83
C TYR A 21 3.80 12.02 -7.72
N PRO A 22 2.91 12.70 -6.96
CA PRO A 22 3.33 13.66 -5.94
C PRO A 22 4.16 13.07 -4.79
N VAL A 23 4.14 11.74 -4.60
CA VAL A 23 4.89 11.04 -3.55
C VAL A 23 6.41 11.16 -3.75
N GLY A 24 6.85 11.36 -5.00
CA GLY A 24 8.25 11.45 -5.39
C GLY A 24 8.80 10.13 -5.94
N PRO A 25 10.13 9.98 -6.03
CA PRO A 25 10.77 8.77 -6.55
C PRO A 25 10.35 7.50 -5.78
N VAL A 26 10.31 6.38 -6.49
CA VAL A 26 10.03 5.05 -5.96
C VAL A 26 11.30 4.21 -5.90
N HIS A 27 11.38 3.35 -4.90
CA HIS A 27 12.45 2.38 -4.70
C HIS A 27 11.94 0.99 -5.04
N ILE A 28 12.69 0.30 -5.90
CA ILE A 28 12.50 -1.12 -6.21
C ILE A 28 13.75 -1.87 -5.81
N TYR A 29 13.63 -3.18 -5.64
CA TYR A 29 14.70 -3.98 -5.04
C TYR A 29 15.01 -5.22 -5.84
N THR A 30 16.28 -5.56 -5.97
CA THR A 30 16.69 -6.85 -6.53
C THR A 30 17.46 -7.68 -5.50
N ALA A 31 17.40 -9.00 -5.64
CA ALA A 31 18.24 -9.91 -4.87
C ALA A 31 18.69 -11.06 -5.77
N GLU A 32 19.87 -11.62 -5.49
CA GLU A 32 20.35 -12.82 -6.17
C GLU A 32 20.13 -14.04 -5.28
N ILE A 33 19.44 -15.07 -5.77
CA ILE A 33 19.14 -16.32 -5.06
C ILE A 33 19.60 -17.47 -5.96
N ASP A 34 20.55 -18.28 -5.49
CA ASP A 34 21.13 -19.39 -6.26
C ASP A 34 21.61 -18.99 -7.67
N GLY A 35 22.18 -17.78 -7.79
CA GLY A 35 22.68 -17.22 -9.06
C GLY A 35 21.60 -16.67 -10.00
N ARG A 36 20.32 -16.70 -9.58
CA ARG A 36 19.16 -16.13 -10.28
C ARG A 36 18.74 -14.81 -9.66
N LEU A 37 18.22 -13.91 -10.49
CA LEU A 37 17.77 -12.59 -10.07
C LEU A 37 16.27 -12.66 -9.73
N VAL A 38 15.88 -12.02 -8.64
CA VAL A 38 14.49 -11.68 -8.34
C VAL A 38 14.35 -10.17 -8.19
N LEU A 39 13.18 -9.66 -8.55
CA LEU A 39 12.84 -8.24 -8.47
C LEU A 39 11.62 -8.06 -7.55
N PHE A 40 11.61 -7.00 -6.76
CA PHE A 40 10.49 -6.56 -5.93
C PHE A 40 10.05 -5.17 -6.38
N ASP A 41 8.80 -5.06 -6.82
CA ASP A 41 8.21 -3.92 -7.54
C ASP A 41 8.93 -3.56 -8.85
N THR A 42 8.24 -2.81 -9.71
CA THR A 42 8.62 -2.60 -11.11
C THR A 42 8.72 -1.14 -11.54
N GLY A 43 8.32 -0.20 -10.69
CA GLY A 43 8.30 1.21 -11.05
C GLY A 43 7.06 1.63 -11.85
N PRO A 44 6.94 2.94 -12.15
CA PRO A 44 5.80 3.50 -12.85
C PRO A 44 5.81 3.16 -14.35
N PRO A 45 4.64 3.13 -15.02
CA PRO A 45 4.51 2.80 -16.44
C PRO A 45 5.01 3.96 -17.33
N THR A 46 6.30 4.26 -17.28
CA THR A 46 6.95 5.38 -17.96
C THR A 46 8.11 4.90 -18.83
N GLU A 47 8.38 5.60 -19.93
CA GLU A 47 9.49 5.25 -20.82
C GLU A 47 10.85 5.33 -20.09
N SER A 48 11.01 6.28 -19.16
CA SER A 48 12.22 6.39 -18.34
C SER A 48 12.44 5.17 -17.44
N ALA A 49 11.39 4.63 -16.83
CA ALA A 49 11.48 3.42 -16.01
C ALA A 49 11.77 2.18 -16.87
N ILE A 50 11.14 2.07 -18.06
CA ILE A 50 11.44 1.01 -19.03
C ILE A 50 12.91 1.06 -19.45
N GLN A 51 13.41 2.25 -19.80
CA GLN A 51 14.80 2.43 -20.22
C GLN A 51 15.78 2.07 -19.09
N TYR A 52 15.49 2.48 -17.85
CA TYR A 52 16.27 2.10 -16.69
C TYR A 52 16.41 0.58 -16.58
N HIS A 53 15.29 -0.15 -16.69
CA HIS A 53 15.30 -1.61 -16.59
C HIS A 53 16.08 -2.29 -17.71
N ARG A 54 15.97 -1.81 -18.95
CA ARG A 54 16.77 -2.31 -20.08
C ARG A 54 18.27 -2.18 -19.85
N GLU A 55 18.69 -1.15 -19.12
CA GLU A 55 20.10 -0.86 -18.85
C GLU A 55 20.63 -1.53 -17.58
N ASN A 56 19.78 -1.72 -16.57
CA ASN A 56 20.21 -2.05 -15.20
C ASN A 56 19.66 -3.40 -14.67
N THR A 57 18.82 -4.11 -15.43
CA THR A 57 18.26 -5.40 -15.01
C THR A 57 18.62 -6.49 -16.01
N ASP A 58 19.24 -7.57 -15.53
CA ASP A 58 19.56 -8.73 -16.37
C ASP A 58 18.31 -9.62 -16.54
N PHE A 59 17.54 -9.36 -17.60
CA PHE A 59 16.33 -10.11 -17.93
C PHE A 59 16.59 -11.59 -18.22
N GLY A 60 17.83 -11.98 -18.59
CA GLY A 60 18.18 -13.38 -18.85
C GLY A 60 18.37 -14.19 -17.56
N ARG A 61 18.63 -13.51 -16.44
CA ARG A 61 18.76 -14.11 -15.11
C ARG A 61 17.52 -13.92 -14.23
N LEU A 62 16.59 -13.05 -14.64
CA LEU A 62 15.39 -12.72 -13.88
C LEU A 62 14.35 -13.85 -13.96
N ASP A 63 14.09 -14.49 -12.82
CA ASP A 63 13.13 -15.59 -12.73
C ASP A 63 11.76 -15.12 -12.21
N TYR A 64 11.74 -14.17 -11.27
CA TYR A 64 10.51 -13.72 -10.59
C TYR A 64 10.47 -12.21 -10.36
N VAL A 65 9.27 -11.66 -10.48
CA VAL A 65 8.93 -10.28 -10.12
C VAL A 65 7.84 -10.31 -9.06
N PHE A 66 8.18 -9.97 -7.82
CA PHE A 66 7.26 -9.91 -6.68
C PHE A 66 6.68 -8.52 -6.53
N ILE A 67 5.35 -8.41 -6.39
CA ILE A 67 4.65 -7.13 -6.28
C ILE A 67 4.21 -6.90 -4.84
N THR A 68 4.54 -5.74 -4.28
CA THR A 68 4.10 -5.36 -2.93
C THR A 68 2.61 -5.00 -2.90
N HIS A 69 2.12 -4.26 -3.90
CA HIS A 69 0.70 -3.90 -4.06
C HIS A 69 0.40 -3.27 -5.44
N PHE A 70 -0.88 -3.02 -5.73
CA PHE A 70 -1.37 -2.58 -7.04
C PHE A 70 -1.08 -1.11 -7.43
N HIS A 71 -0.43 -0.28 -6.60
CA HIS A 71 -0.26 1.11 -7.02
C HIS A 71 0.63 1.24 -8.26
N PRO A 72 0.33 2.20 -9.16
CA PRO A 72 0.94 2.24 -10.49
C PRO A 72 2.48 2.37 -10.49
N ASP A 73 3.06 3.00 -9.49
CA ASP A 73 4.50 3.12 -9.28
C ASP A 73 5.18 1.83 -8.77
N HIS A 74 4.40 0.82 -8.41
CA HIS A 74 4.89 -0.49 -7.96
C HIS A 74 4.64 -1.54 -9.04
N ILE A 75 3.41 -1.59 -9.57
CA ILE A 75 2.99 -2.62 -10.52
C ILE A 75 3.09 -2.20 -11.98
N GLY A 76 3.38 -0.93 -12.25
CA GLY A 76 3.20 -0.30 -13.57
C GLY A 76 3.90 -1.01 -14.72
N LEU A 77 5.04 -1.65 -14.48
CA LEU A 77 5.79 -2.39 -15.49
C LEU A 77 5.68 -3.91 -15.36
N ALA A 78 4.79 -4.43 -14.51
CA ALA A 78 4.56 -5.87 -14.36
C ALA A 78 4.22 -6.55 -15.69
N LYS A 79 3.32 -5.95 -16.50
CA LYS A 79 3.02 -6.44 -17.84
C LYS A 79 4.24 -6.41 -18.76
N PHE A 80 5.03 -5.34 -18.71
CA PHE A 80 6.26 -5.22 -19.51
C PHE A 80 7.23 -6.37 -19.20
N PHE A 81 7.44 -6.69 -17.92
CA PHE A 81 8.28 -7.83 -17.53
C PHE A 81 7.73 -9.17 -18.01
N ALA A 82 6.43 -9.41 -17.87
CA ALA A 82 5.81 -10.64 -18.34
C ALA A 82 5.93 -10.84 -19.87
N GLU A 83 5.92 -9.75 -20.64
CA GLU A 83 6.00 -9.79 -22.11
C GLU A 83 7.44 -9.76 -22.66
N ASN A 84 8.39 -9.17 -21.92
CA ASN A 84 9.74 -8.88 -22.42
C ASN A 84 10.84 -9.65 -21.67
N SER A 85 10.50 -10.46 -20.68
CA SER A 85 11.42 -11.34 -19.96
C SER A 85 10.89 -12.77 -19.87
N GLY A 86 11.69 -13.69 -19.34
CA GLY A 86 11.24 -15.04 -18.98
C GLY A 86 10.63 -15.15 -17.58
N ALA A 87 10.55 -14.03 -16.86
CA ALA A 87 10.19 -14.00 -15.45
C ALA A 87 8.68 -14.18 -15.22
N LYS A 88 8.32 -14.77 -14.07
CA LYS A 88 6.93 -14.84 -13.61
C LYS A 88 6.62 -13.69 -12.65
N VAL A 89 5.55 -12.97 -12.93
CA VAL A 89 5.00 -11.99 -11.99
C VAL A 89 4.27 -12.74 -10.87
N VAL A 90 4.55 -12.37 -9.63
CA VAL A 90 3.94 -12.93 -8.43
C VAL A 90 3.27 -11.80 -7.65
N ALA A 91 1.95 -11.84 -7.55
CA ALA A 91 1.16 -10.77 -6.94
C ALA A 91 0.12 -11.34 -5.97
N SER A 92 -0.42 -10.51 -5.08
CA SER A 92 -1.50 -10.93 -4.18
C SER A 92 -2.78 -11.22 -4.98
N ARG A 93 -3.59 -12.18 -4.56
CA ARG A 93 -4.93 -12.42 -5.14
C ARG A 93 -5.83 -11.18 -5.17
N TYR A 94 -5.62 -10.24 -4.25
CA TYR A 94 -6.39 -9.01 -4.22
C TYR A 94 -6.02 -8.11 -5.43
N ASP A 95 -4.75 -8.09 -5.83
CA ASP A 95 -4.33 -7.42 -7.07
C ASP A 95 -4.98 -8.07 -8.31
N THR A 96 -5.12 -9.39 -8.31
CA THR A 96 -5.74 -10.12 -9.44
C THR A 96 -7.24 -9.88 -9.52
N PHE A 97 -7.95 -9.80 -8.39
CA PHE A 97 -9.38 -9.45 -8.37
C PHE A 97 -9.63 -8.07 -8.95
N ARG A 98 -8.76 -7.10 -8.63
CA ARG A 98 -8.85 -5.74 -9.18
C ARG A 98 -8.77 -5.74 -10.70
N TYR A 99 -7.85 -6.54 -11.24
CA TYR A 99 -7.68 -6.71 -12.68
C TYR A 99 -8.84 -7.47 -13.34
N GLU A 100 -9.20 -8.64 -12.80
CA GLU A 100 -10.21 -9.55 -13.39
C GLU A 100 -11.64 -9.01 -13.27
N ARG A 101 -11.94 -8.26 -12.20
CA ARG A 101 -13.28 -7.78 -11.84
C ARG A 101 -13.39 -6.25 -11.85
N GLY A 102 -12.54 -5.56 -12.60
CA GLY A 102 -12.44 -4.10 -12.58
C GLY A 102 -13.77 -3.36 -12.81
N GLU A 103 -14.61 -3.83 -13.74
CA GLU A 103 -15.93 -3.24 -13.99
C GLU A 103 -16.88 -3.41 -12.78
N GLU A 104 -16.90 -4.59 -12.15
CA GLU A 104 -17.69 -4.86 -10.93
C GLU A 104 -17.21 -3.97 -9.77
N MET A 105 -15.88 -3.84 -9.61
CA MET A 105 -15.28 -2.95 -8.61
C MET A 105 -15.69 -1.49 -8.84
N ILE A 106 -15.69 -1.00 -10.09
CA ILE A 106 -16.11 0.37 -10.42
C ILE A 106 -17.57 0.61 -10.04
N GLU A 107 -18.48 -0.33 -10.36
CA GLU A 107 -19.90 -0.19 -10.00
C GLU A 107 -20.11 -0.20 -8.47
N ALA A 108 -19.41 -1.09 -7.77
CA ALA A 108 -19.45 -1.14 -6.30
C ALA A 108 -18.92 0.16 -5.67
N MET A 109 -17.81 0.68 -6.19
CA MET A 109 -17.25 1.96 -5.76
C MET A 109 -18.24 3.11 -5.95
N ILE A 110 -18.94 3.15 -7.09
CA ILE A 110 -19.98 4.16 -7.36
C ILE A 110 -21.13 4.09 -6.37
N ALA A 111 -21.58 2.87 -6.04
CA ALA A 111 -22.61 2.69 -5.01
C ALA A 111 -22.15 3.23 -3.66
N ILE A 112 -20.89 2.99 -3.28
CA ILE A 112 -20.27 3.53 -2.06
C ILE A 112 -20.25 5.07 -2.07
N PHE A 113 -19.87 5.70 -3.18
CA PHE A 113 -19.94 7.17 -3.30
C PHE A 113 -21.36 7.71 -3.11
N GLY A 114 -22.38 7.01 -3.65
CA GLY A 114 -23.78 7.36 -3.42
C GLY A 114 -24.16 7.32 -1.95
N GLN A 115 -23.75 6.28 -1.22
CA GLN A 115 -23.96 6.16 0.23
C GLN A 115 -23.23 7.25 1.03
N MET A 116 -22.16 7.82 0.49
CA MET A 116 -21.39 8.92 1.07
C MET A 116 -21.98 10.31 0.81
N GLY A 117 -23.11 10.40 0.11
CA GLY A 117 -23.86 11.63 -0.13
C GLY A 117 -23.48 12.37 -1.42
N PHE A 118 -22.63 11.78 -2.28
CA PHE A 118 -22.28 12.39 -3.56
C PHE A 118 -23.46 12.35 -4.54
N SER A 119 -23.63 13.43 -5.30
CA SER A 119 -24.71 13.50 -6.30
C SER A 119 -24.38 12.65 -7.53
N PRO A 120 -25.39 12.24 -8.33
CA PRO A 120 -25.14 11.52 -9.58
C PRO A 120 -24.16 12.22 -10.52
N GLN A 121 -24.17 13.55 -10.56
CA GLN A 121 -23.25 14.32 -11.40
C GLN A 121 -21.80 14.28 -10.90
N GLU A 122 -21.58 14.29 -9.58
CA GLU A 122 -20.24 14.17 -8.99
C GLU A 122 -19.70 12.75 -9.18
N ILE A 123 -20.54 11.75 -8.92
CA ILE A 123 -20.23 10.33 -9.14
C ILE A 123 -19.80 10.08 -10.59
N ALA A 124 -20.53 10.64 -11.57
CA ALA A 124 -20.18 10.50 -12.99
C ALA A 124 -18.81 11.10 -13.33
N ARG A 125 -18.37 12.16 -12.63
CA ARG A 125 -17.00 12.71 -12.79
C ARG A 125 -15.96 11.78 -12.18
N THR A 126 -16.20 11.29 -10.97
CA THR A 126 -15.30 10.36 -10.26
C THR A 126 -15.15 9.04 -11.00
N ARG A 127 -16.23 8.47 -11.58
CA ARG A 127 -16.19 7.25 -12.40
C ARG A 127 -15.12 7.35 -13.49
N LYS A 128 -15.11 8.45 -14.26
CA LYS A 128 -14.12 8.64 -15.35
C LYS A 128 -12.69 8.64 -14.84
N THR A 129 -12.45 9.22 -13.66
CA THR A 129 -11.14 9.21 -13.02
C THR A 129 -10.74 7.79 -12.60
N ILE A 130 -11.64 7.05 -11.93
CA ILE A 130 -11.38 5.66 -11.53
C ILE A 130 -11.11 4.79 -12.76
N GLU A 131 -11.96 4.85 -13.79
CA GLU A 131 -11.78 4.11 -15.05
C GLU A 131 -10.44 4.43 -15.72
N TRP A 132 -10.01 5.69 -15.69
CA TRP A 132 -8.71 6.09 -16.22
C TRP A 132 -7.56 5.48 -15.41
N PHE A 133 -7.63 5.52 -14.07
CA PHE A 133 -6.63 4.90 -13.19
C PHE A 133 -6.52 3.39 -13.46
N GLU A 134 -7.63 2.67 -13.51
CA GLU A 134 -7.66 1.23 -13.82
C GLU A 134 -7.02 0.94 -15.18
N LYS A 135 -7.44 1.68 -16.23
CA LYS A 135 -6.93 1.46 -17.60
C LYS A 135 -5.46 1.85 -17.77
N SER A 136 -4.96 2.77 -16.94
CA SER A 136 -3.58 3.24 -16.99
C SER A 136 -2.58 2.31 -16.29
N THR A 137 -3.06 1.28 -15.60
CA THR A 137 -2.24 0.36 -14.80
C THR A 137 -2.28 -1.04 -15.41
N PRO A 138 -1.42 -1.35 -16.40
CA PRO A 138 -1.47 -2.63 -17.09
C PRO A 138 -1.02 -3.77 -16.18
N PHE A 139 -1.89 -4.77 -16.00
CA PHE A 139 -1.53 -6.00 -15.30
C PHE A 139 -1.03 -7.07 -16.28
N ALA A 140 -0.15 -7.96 -15.80
CA ALA A 140 0.30 -9.10 -16.58
C ALA A 140 -0.86 -10.10 -16.78
N SER A 141 -0.96 -10.71 -17.95
CA SER A 141 -1.94 -11.78 -18.19
C SER A 141 -1.48 -13.16 -17.69
N ASP A 142 -0.18 -13.32 -17.42
CA ASP A 142 0.46 -14.53 -16.91
C ASP A 142 1.14 -14.19 -15.59
N TYR A 143 0.54 -14.62 -14.49
CA TYR A 143 0.99 -14.34 -13.12
C TYR A 143 0.77 -15.57 -12.22
N LEU A 144 1.47 -15.57 -11.08
CA LEU A 144 1.27 -16.48 -9.98
C LEU A 144 0.61 -15.74 -8.81
N ILE A 145 -0.37 -16.38 -8.17
CA ILE A 145 -1.00 -15.87 -6.95
C ILE A 145 -0.10 -16.18 -5.76
N LEU A 146 0.44 -15.15 -5.11
CA LEU A 146 1.39 -15.25 -4.00
C LEU A 146 0.89 -16.19 -2.90
N GLU A 147 -0.38 -16.06 -2.50
CA GLU A 147 -0.99 -16.86 -1.44
C GLU A 147 -1.05 -18.37 -1.77
N GLU A 148 -0.84 -18.75 -3.03
CA GLU A 148 -0.80 -20.13 -3.51
C GLU A 148 0.63 -20.64 -3.74
N GLN A 149 1.64 -19.78 -3.53
CA GLN A 149 3.04 -20.04 -3.85
C GLN A 149 3.90 -20.37 -2.62
N GLU A 150 3.35 -20.91 -1.53
CA GLU A 150 4.10 -21.13 -0.29
C GLU A 150 5.37 -21.99 -0.48
N GLN A 151 5.29 -23.04 -1.31
CA GLN A 151 6.46 -23.88 -1.63
C GLN A 151 7.54 -23.13 -2.42
N LEU A 152 7.14 -22.28 -3.37
CA LEU A 152 8.06 -21.45 -4.14
C LEU A 152 8.77 -20.45 -3.22
N MET A 153 8.01 -19.76 -2.36
CA MET A 153 8.53 -18.78 -1.41
C MET A 153 9.53 -19.42 -0.44
N ALA A 154 9.19 -20.59 0.11
CA ALA A 154 10.08 -21.36 0.98
C ALA A 154 11.38 -21.78 0.27
N ARG A 155 11.29 -22.24 -0.99
CA ARG A 155 12.47 -22.61 -1.79
C ARG A 155 13.40 -21.41 -2.06
N LEU A 156 12.83 -20.23 -2.28
CA LEU A 156 13.60 -19.00 -2.46
C LEU A 156 14.11 -18.40 -1.14
N GLY A 157 13.72 -18.95 0.01
CA GLY A 157 14.05 -18.36 1.31
C GLY A 157 13.36 -17.01 1.56
N ILE A 158 12.30 -16.70 0.80
CA ILE A 158 11.54 -15.45 0.94
C ILE A 158 10.34 -15.73 1.84
N ARG A 159 10.26 -15.07 2.98
CA ARG A 159 9.03 -15.02 3.79
C ARG A 159 8.21 -13.82 3.36
N TRP A 160 6.91 -13.85 3.59
CA TRP A 160 6.03 -12.73 3.31
C TRP A 160 4.92 -12.64 4.35
N MET A 161 4.31 -11.46 4.47
CA MET A 161 3.11 -11.27 5.28
C MET A 161 2.19 -10.21 4.67
N ARG A 162 0.88 -10.42 4.79
CA ARG A 162 -0.11 -9.40 4.45
C ARG A 162 -0.18 -8.32 5.52
N CYS A 163 -0.04 -7.08 5.08
CA CYS A 163 -0.08 -5.88 5.90
C CYS A 163 -1.10 -4.86 5.37
N PRO A 164 -2.37 -5.25 5.13
CA PRO A 164 -3.35 -4.37 4.52
C PRO A 164 -3.62 -3.14 5.41
N GLY A 165 -3.86 -2.02 4.76
CA GLY A 165 -4.19 -0.77 5.41
C GLY A 165 -4.13 0.37 4.40
N HIS A 166 -2.95 0.60 3.83
CA HIS A 166 -2.74 1.56 2.74
C HIS A 166 -3.44 1.10 1.46
N SER A 167 -3.17 -0.16 1.08
CA SER A 167 -3.94 -0.96 0.13
C SER A 167 -4.44 -2.24 0.82
N GLN A 168 -5.45 -2.89 0.25
CA GLN A 168 -5.86 -4.23 0.73
C GLN A 168 -4.89 -5.34 0.32
N SER A 169 -4.06 -5.09 -0.70
CA SER A 169 -3.09 -6.05 -1.22
C SER A 169 -1.68 -5.88 -0.66
N ASP A 170 -1.45 -4.94 0.26
CA ASP A 170 -0.11 -4.67 0.81
C ASP A 170 0.57 -5.94 1.35
N ILE A 171 1.73 -6.26 0.77
CA ILE A 171 2.63 -7.34 1.17
C ILE A 171 3.96 -6.75 1.66
N VAL A 172 4.45 -7.29 2.78
CA VAL A 172 5.85 -7.15 3.19
C VAL A 172 6.60 -8.43 2.86
N TYR A 173 7.70 -8.33 2.11
CA TYR A 173 8.61 -9.44 1.83
C TYR A 173 9.82 -9.40 2.75
N MET A 174 10.29 -10.56 3.20
CA MET A 174 11.39 -10.72 4.13
C MET A 174 12.42 -11.69 3.54
N LEU A 175 13.62 -11.20 3.32
CA LEU A 175 14.74 -11.94 2.74
C LEU A 175 16.04 -11.36 3.28
N GLY A 176 16.97 -12.23 3.67
CA GLY A 176 18.34 -11.81 3.95
C GLY A 176 18.48 -10.76 5.05
N GLY A 177 17.82 -10.96 6.20
CA GLY A 177 17.77 -9.98 7.29
C GLY A 177 17.05 -8.66 6.97
N SER A 178 16.56 -8.49 5.73
CA SER A 178 15.88 -7.28 5.25
C SER A 178 14.38 -7.51 5.08
N ALA A 179 13.61 -6.44 5.22
CA ALA A 179 12.17 -6.43 4.97
C ALA A 179 11.85 -5.34 3.94
N ILE A 180 11.35 -5.75 2.78
CA ILE A 180 10.86 -4.88 1.72
C ILE A 180 9.41 -4.55 2.07
N THR A 181 9.19 -3.32 2.53
CA THR A 181 7.94 -2.95 3.21
C THR A 181 6.90 -2.35 2.28
N GLY A 182 7.22 -2.13 1.01
CA GLY A 182 6.35 -1.36 0.13
C GLY A 182 6.07 0.02 0.73
N ASP A 183 4.79 0.37 0.72
CA ASP A 183 4.25 1.60 1.29
C ASP A 183 3.73 1.46 2.72
N VAL A 184 3.86 0.28 3.33
CA VAL A 184 3.34 0.01 4.68
C VAL A 184 4.03 0.87 5.74
N LEU A 185 5.30 1.20 5.52
CA LEU A 185 6.12 2.01 6.42
C LEU A 185 6.93 3.04 5.62
N LEU A 186 6.42 4.27 5.54
CA LEU A 186 7.12 5.38 4.89
C LEU A 186 7.51 6.46 5.89
N ARG A 187 8.66 7.10 5.65
CA ARG A 187 9.13 8.22 6.46
C ARG A 187 8.44 9.52 6.02
N GLU A 188 7.90 10.26 6.99
CA GLU A 188 7.34 11.61 6.80
C GLU A 188 6.22 11.73 5.74
N ILE A 189 5.69 10.60 5.27
CA ILE A 189 4.52 10.51 4.41
C ILE A 189 3.38 9.92 5.22
N PHE A 190 2.26 10.65 5.31
CA PHE A 190 1.01 10.06 5.75
C PHE A 190 0.45 9.25 4.59
N GLN A 191 0.72 7.94 4.59
CA GLN A 191 0.22 6.99 3.58
C GLN A 191 -1.31 6.97 3.67
N SER A 192 -1.95 7.71 2.77
CA SER A 192 -3.39 7.91 2.81
C SER A 192 -4.03 6.61 2.34
N PRO A 193 -4.76 5.90 3.20
CA PRO A 193 -5.37 4.63 2.84
C PRO A 193 -6.48 4.92 1.84
N LEU A 194 -6.30 4.50 0.59
CA LEU A 194 -7.25 4.82 -0.46
C LEU A 194 -8.56 4.09 -0.22
N LEU A 195 -9.67 4.80 -0.42
CA LEU A 195 -11.01 4.24 -0.36
C LEU A 195 -11.10 3.10 -1.37
N ASP A 196 -11.43 1.91 -0.89
CA ASP A 196 -11.51 0.74 -1.74
C ASP A 196 -12.78 -0.08 -1.49
N VAL A 197 -13.11 -0.92 -2.46
CA VAL A 197 -14.14 -1.96 -2.34
C VAL A 197 -13.50 -3.20 -1.70
N ASP A 198 -14.26 -3.93 -0.90
CA ASP A 198 -13.87 -5.26 -0.46
C ASP A 198 -13.76 -6.18 -1.70
N MET A 199 -12.54 -6.53 -2.12
CA MET A 199 -12.34 -7.23 -3.41
C MET A 199 -12.78 -8.70 -3.39
N GLU A 200 -13.01 -9.28 -2.22
CA GLU A 200 -13.54 -10.64 -2.12
C GLU A 200 -15.05 -10.61 -2.43
N THR A 201 -15.77 -9.69 -1.80
CA THR A 201 -17.24 -9.67 -1.85
C THR A 201 -17.82 -8.73 -2.90
N MET A 202 -17.10 -7.66 -3.27
CA MET A 202 -17.52 -6.57 -4.15
C MET A 202 -18.87 -5.91 -3.79
N ASN A 203 -19.32 -6.06 -2.54
CA ASN A 203 -20.65 -5.59 -2.12
C ASN A 203 -20.60 -4.48 -1.07
N SER A 204 -19.41 -4.18 -0.55
CA SER A 204 -19.21 -3.23 0.52
C SER A 204 -17.82 -2.60 0.43
N ARG A 205 -17.62 -1.53 1.19
CA ARG A 205 -16.32 -0.86 1.30
C ARG A 205 -15.36 -1.71 2.13
N PHE A 206 -14.12 -1.82 1.69
CA PHE A 206 -13.05 -2.36 2.51
C PHE A 206 -12.76 -1.43 3.71
N CYS A 207 -12.72 -1.97 4.92
CA CYS A 207 -12.41 -1.17 6.11
C CYS A 207 -10.90 -1.06 6.33
N ASN A 208 -10.26 -0.15 5.58
CA ASN A 208 -8.81 0.12 5.69
C ASN A 208 -8.37 0.38 7.14
N TYR A 209 -9.17 1.08 7.95
CA TYR A 209 -8.84 1.39 9.34
C TYR A 209 -8.73 0.13 10.22
N THR A 210 -9.68 -0.79 10.11
CA THR A 210 -9.60 -2.05 10.86
C THR A 210 -8.39 -2.87 10.40
N ALA A 211 -8.19 -2.97 9.08
CA ALA A 211 -7.03 -3.65 8.51
C ALA A 211 -5.70 -3.08 9.00
N TYR A 212 -5.57 -1.75 9.01
CA TYR A 212 -4.39 -1.05 9.53
C TYR A 212 -4.13 -1.36 11.01
N CYS A 213 -5.18 -1.36 11.85
CA CYS A 213 -5.04 -1.72 13.27
C CYS A 213 -4.51 -3.14 13.46
N ASP A 214 -5.00 -4.10 12.66
CA ASP A 214 -4.53 -5.49 12.71
C ASP A 214 -3.07 -5.61 12.18
N THR A 215 -2.71 -4.78 11.21
CA THR A 215 -1.35 -4.71 10.63
C THR A 215 -0.31 -4.20 11.62
N ILE A 216 -0.64 -3.22 12.48
CA ILE A 216 0.29 -2.69 13.51
C ILE A 216 0.92 -3.81 14.35
N ALA A 217 0.14 -4.80 14.77
CA ALA A 217 0.63 -5.91 15.59
C ALA A 217 1.62 -6.80 14.81
N LYS A 218 1.37 -7.03 13.51
CA LYS A 218 2.23 -7.85 12.65
C LYS A 218 3.59 -7.20 12.41
N LEU A 219 3.63 -5.87 12.28
CA LEU A 219 4.86 -5.13 11.98
C LEU A 219 5.93 -5.28 13.07
N LYS A 220 5.56 -5.61 14.31
CA LYS A 220 6.53 -5.92 15.37
C LYS A 220 7.43 -7.13 15.02
N SER A 221 6.97 -8.05 14.17
CA SER A 221 7.76 -9.20 13.73
C SER A 221 8.97 -8.84 12.85
N ILE A 222 9.00 -7.64 12.27
CA ILE A 222 10.10 -7.15 11.43
C ILE A 222 10.93 -6.04 12.11
N GLN A 223 10.69 -5.74 13.40
CA GLN A 223 11.32 -4.60 14.09
C GLN A 223 12.85 -4.63 14.12
N SER A 224 13.45 -5.82 14.03
CA SER A 224 14.91 -6.03 14.05
C SER A 224 15.52 -6.19 12.65
N MET A 225 14.71 -6.08 11.61
CA MET A 225 15.16 -6.25 10.22
C MET A 225 15.59 -4.91 9.63
N ASN A 226 16.39 -4.96 8.57
CA ASN A 226 16.69 -3.79 7.76
C ASN A 226 15.45 -3.42 6.91
N LEU A 227 14.82 -2.29 7.20
CA LEU A 227 13.57 -1.87 6.56
C LEU A 227 13.85 -1.15 5.25
N LEU A 228 13.26 -1.65 4.17
CA LEU A 228 13.45 -1.20 2.79
C LEU A 228 12.12 -0.65 2.24
N PRO A 229 11.86 0.66 2.43
CA PRO A 229 10.61 1.30 2.01
C PRO A 229 10.62 1.68 0.52
N SER A 230 9.46 1.62 -0.12
CA SER A 230 9.37 1.97 -1.54
C SER A 230 9.43 3.49 -1.81
N HIS A 231 9.37 4.33 -0.78
CA HIS A 231 9.63 5.76 -0.93
C HIS A 231 10.42 6.31 0.23
N ARG A 232 11.16 7.40 -0.05
CA ARG A 232 12.05 8.09 0.88
C ARG A 232 13.25 7.23 1.28
N ASP A 233 14.26 7.88 1.84
CA ASP A 233 15.59 7.28 1.93
C ASP A 233 15.68 6.09 2.89
N TYR A 234 15.03 6.18 4.05
CA TYR A 234 15.08 5.17 5.10
C TYR A 234 13.93 5.28 6.09
N VAL A 235 13.72 4.20 6.85
CA VAL A 235 12.82 4.13 8.01
C VAL A 235 13.65 3.92 9.28
N ASP A 236 13.49 4.78 10.29
CA ASP A 236 14.27 4.69 11.54
C ASP A 236 13.99 3.39 12.32
N SER A 237 12.70 3.11 12.54
CA SER A 237 12.21 1.89 13.19
C SER A 237 10.72 1.71 12.91
N VAL A 238 10.21 0.50 13.12
CA VAL A 238 8.76 0.21 13.08
C VAL A 238 8.00 1.13 14.05
N ASP A 239 8.50 1.26 15.27
CA ASP A 239 7.83 1.97 16.36
C ASP A 239 7.73 3.46 16.09
N GLU A 240 8.84 4.10 15.71
CA GLU A 240 8.88 5.53 15.39
C GLU A 240 7.96 5.88 14.22
N ARG A 241 7.85 4.99 13.21
CA ARG A 241 6.93 5.22 12.09
C ARG A 241 5.47 5.08 12.49
N ILE A 242 5.12 4.07 13.29
CA ILE A 242 3.74 3.91 13.78
C ILE A 242 3.37 5.10 14.68
N ILE A 243 4.24 5.48 15.61
CA ILE A 243 4.03 6.63 16.50
C ILE A 243 3.81 7.90 15.67
N TRP A 244 4.68 8.15 14.68
CA TRP A 244 4.56 9.32 13.82
C TRP A 244 3.24 9.30 13.02
N TYR A 245 2.91 8.17 12.38
CA TYR A 245 1.72 8.05 11.54
C TYR A 245 0.44 8.22 12.37
N VAL A 246 0.34 7.51 13.48
CA VAL A 246 -0.83 7.59 14.38
C VAL A 246 -0.95 8.97 15.01
N GLY A 247 0.17 9.61 15.35
CA GLY A 247 0.16 11.00 15.80
C GLY A 247 -0.44 11.94 14.76
N LYS A 248 -0.10 11.77 13.48
CA LYS A 248 -0.69 12.54 12.37
C LYS A 248 -2.15 12.19 12.13
N LEU A 249 -2.53 10.92 12.22
CA LEU A 249 -3.92 10.48 12.16
C LEU A 249 -4.74 11.19 13.23
N ALA A 250 -4.30 11.16 14.49
CA ALA A 250 -4.98 11.81 15.61
C ALA A 250 -5.17 13.32 15.38
N ASP A 251 -4.10 14.02 14.99
CA ASP A 251 -4.15 15.46 14.73
C ASP A 251 -5.13 15.83 13.60
N ARG A 252 -5.15 15.02 12.53
CA ARG A 252 -6.05 15.26 11.38
C ARG A 252 -7.49 14.88 11.70
N ALA A 253 -7.71 13.75 12.37
CA ALA A 253 -9.02 13.29 12.79
C ALA A 253 -9.66 14.26 13.79
N GLN A 254 -8.89 14.80 14.75
CA GLN A 254 -9.39 15.78 15.71
C GLN A 254 -9.90 17.05 15.03
N ARG A 255 -9.26 17.48 13.93
CA ARG A 255 -9.74 18.62 13.13
C ARG A 255 -11.05 18.33 12.38
N ALA A 256 -11.26 17.08 11.96
CA ALA A 256 -12.46 16.65 11.25
C ALA A 256 -13.61 16.29 12.20
N ALA A 257 -13.32 15.91 13.44
CA ALA A 257 -14.27 15.39 14.42
C ALA A 257 -15.49 16.29 14.64
N PRO A 258 -15.38 17.62 14.81
CA PRO A 258 -16.57 18.47 15.03
C PRO A 258 -17.60 18.40 13.89
N ILE A 259 -17.14 18.19 12.65
CA ILE A 259 -18.01 18.08 11.47
C ILE A 259 -18.56 16.66 11.34
N LEU A 260 -17.71 15.65 11.49
CA LEU A 260 -18.11 14.25 11.40
C LEU A 260 -19.13 13.88 12.50
N SER A 261 -18.92 14.33 13.73
CA SER A 261 -19.82 14.11 14.85
C SER A 261 -21.14 14.89 14.75
N SER A 262 -21.28 15.83 13.80
CA SER A 262 -22.53 16.55 13.57
C SER A 262 -23.53 15.74 12.72
N GLY A 263 -23.19 14.52 12.32
CA GLY A 263 -23.96 13.70 11.38
C GLY A 263 -23.82 14.14 9.92
N ALA A 264 -22.82 14.97 9.60
CA ALA A 264 -22.53 15.35 8.23
C ALA A 264 -22.07 14.12 7.42
N SER A 265 -22.54 14.03 6.18
CA SER A 265 -22.03 13.04 5.22
C SER A 265 -20.54 13.27 4.94
N ILE A 266 -19.87 12.27 4.36
CA ILE A 266 -18.47 12.40 3.92
C ILE A 266 -18.33 13.53 2.90
N ARG A 267 -19.27 13.60 1.95
CA ARG A 267 -19.31 14.68 0.96
C ARG A 267 -19.40 16.06 1.62
N GLU A 268 -20.31 16.26 2.57
CA GLU A 268 -20.43 17.53 3.30
C GLU A 268 -19.18 17.84 4.12
N THR A 269 -18.58 16.82 4.74
CA THR A 269 -17.37 16.98 5.54
C THR A 269 -16.19 17.47 4.70
N VAL A 270 -15.95 16.83 3.55
CA VAL A 270 -14.94 17.26 2.59
C VAL A 270 -15.24 18.68 2.09
N GLY A 271 -16.50 18.97 1.73
CA GLY A 271 -16.91 20.29 1.27
C GLY A 271 -16.69 21.40 2.30
N ARG A 272 -16.86 21.12 3.60
CA ARG A 272 -16.62 22.09 4.69
C ARG A 272 -15.13 22.25 5.02
N LEU A 273 -14.38 21.15 5.07
CA LEU A 273 -12.95 21.20 5.42
C LEU A 273 -12.07 21.84 4.33
N PHE A 274 -12.51 21.75 3.07
CA PHE A 274 -11.77 22.23 1.90
C PHE A 274 -12.57 23.26 1.08
N ALA A 275 -13.49 23.99 1.73
CA ALA A 275 -14.41 24.95 1.07
C ALA A 275 -13.70 25.99 0.18
N ASP A 276 -12.50 26.42 0.59
CA ASP A 276 -11.72 27.44 -0.11
C ASP A 276 -10.76 26.86 -1.17
N GLN A 277 -10.86 25.57 -1.50
CA GLN A 277 -9.94 24.87 -2.39
C GLN A 277 -10.68 24.27 -3.59
N ILE A 278 -10.14 24.48 -4.79
CA ILE A 278 -10.50 23.70 -5.96
C ILE A 278 -9.59 22.48 -5.97
N LEU A 279 -10.16 21.33 -5.67
CA LEU A 279 -9.43 20.07 -5.64
C LEU A 279 -9.53 19.38 -6.99
N GLU A 280 -8.37 19.04 -7.57
CA GLU A 280 -8.29 18.14 -8.72
C GLU A 280 -8.90 16.78 -8.37
N PRO A 281 -9.51 16.04 -9.32
CA PRO A 281 -10.29 14.83 -9.04
C PRO A 281 -9.55 13.78 -8.21
N PHE A 282 -8.27 13.53 -8.48
CA PHE A 282 -7.48 12.57 -7.71
C PHE A 282 -7.17 13.06 -6.29
N THR A 283 -6.91 14.36 -6.12
CA THR A 283 -6.72 14.94 -4.78
C THR A 283 -8.00 14.87 -3.97
N LEU A 284 -9.15 15.13 -4.60
CA LEU A 284 -10.46 14.95 -3.98
C LEU A 284 -10.67 13.50 -3.53
N PHE A 285 -10.31 12.52 -4.36
CA PHE A 285 -10.39 11.10 -4.02
C PHE A 285 -9.55 10.75 -2.79
N ILE A 286 -8.30 11.24 -2.72
CA ILE A 286 -7.45 11.08 -1.53
C ILE A 286 -8.12 11.69 -0.30
N LYS A 287 -8.67 12.91 -0.39
CA LYS A 287 -9.34 13.57 0.74
C LYS A 287 -10.57 12.81 1.21
N ILE A 288 -11.37 12.27 0.30
CA ILE A 288 -12.52 11.43 0.65
C ILE A 288 -12.04 10.20 1.42
N SER A 289 -10.99 9.55 0.93
CA SER A 289 -10.39 8.36 1.55
C SER A 289 -9.89 8.64 2.96
N GLU A 290 -9.15 9.75 3.15
CA GLU A 290 -8.69 10.21 4.47
C GLU A 290 -9.88 10.46 5.43
N ILE A 291 -10.91 11.18 4.99
CA ILE A 291 -12.08 11.49 5.84
C ILE A 291 -12.85 10.23 6.23
N VAL A 292 -12.98 9.25 5.32
CA VAL A 292 -13.59 7.96 5.63
C VAL A 292 -12.77 7.21 6.68
N PHE A 293 -11.45 7.17 6.54
CA PHE A 293 -10.55 6.56 7.51
C PHE A 293 -10.60 7.25 8.87
N PHE A 294 -10.68 8.59 8.90
CA PHE A 294 -10.81 9.35 10.14
C PHE A 294 -12.15 9.08 10.82
N ARG A 295 -13.24 8.99 10.05
CA ARG A 295 -14.55 8.63 10.59
C ARG A 295 -14.51 7.24 11.24
N ASP A 296 -13.95 6.25 10.55
CA ASP A 296 -13.81 4.89 11.11
C ASP A 296 -12.99 4.90 12.41
N PHE A 297 -11.91 5.70 12.46
CA PHE A 297 -11.12 5.88 13.67
C PHE A 297 -11.89 6.56 14.81
N ILE A 298 -12.65 7.63 14.51
CA ILE A 298 -13.44 8.36 15.50
C ILE A 298 -14.60 7.50 16.05
N GLU A 299 -15.22 6.69 15.19
CA GLU A 299 -16.32 5.79 15.59
C GLU A 299 -15.82 4.55 16.35
N HIS A 300 -14.61 4.09 16.06
CA HIS A 300 -14.02 2.88 16.65
C HIS A 300 -12.58 3.08 17.17
N PRO A 301 -12.32 4.06 18.05
CA PRO A 301 -10.97 4.38 18.52
C PRO A 301 -10.37 3.23 19.35
N GLU A 302 -11.21 2.39 19.96
CA GLU A 302 -10.80 1.24 20.77
C GLU A 302 -9.94 0.22 20.00
N LYS A 303 -10.14 0.11 18.68
CA LYS A 303 -9.36 -0.80 17.82
C LYS A 303 -7.89 -0.38 17.76
N LEU A 304 -7.64 0.89 17.45
CA LEU A 304 -6.28 1.43 17.40
C LEU A 304 -5.65 1.45 18.78
N ILE A 305 -6.40 1.85 19.82
CA ILE A 305 -5.92 1.84 21.20
C ILE A 305 -5.48 0.44 21.62
N LYS A 306 -6.27 -0.60 21.31
CA LYS A 306 -5.92 -1.99 21.58
C LYS A 306 -4.65 -2.40 20.83
N ALA A 307 -4.55 -2.10 19.54
CA ALA A 307 -3.37 -2.41 18.73
C ALA A 307 -2.10 -1.74 19.30
N LEU A 308 -2.18 -0.46 19.67
CA LEU A 308 -1.07 0.27 20.29
C LEU A 308 -0.67 -0.29 21.65
N LYS A 309 -1.64 -0.72 22.48
CA LYS A 309 -1.35 -1.36 23.78
C LYS A 309 -0.67 -2.72 23.60
N MET A 310 -1.10 -3.52 22.63
CA MET A 310 -0.49 -4.82 22.33
C MET A 310 0.92 -4.70 21.74
N SER A 311 1.25 -3.55 21.14
CA SER A 311 2.57 -3.26 20.58
C SER A 311 3.46 -2.41 21.49
N ASP A 312 3.05 -2.14 22.73
CA ASP A 312 3.73 -1.27 23.71
C ASP A 312 3.94 0.19 23.25
N LEU A 313 3.11 0.68 22.32
CA LEU A 313 3.22 2.02 21.72
C LEU A 313 2.27 3.06 22.32
N TYR A 314 1.23 2.62 23.04
CA TYR A 314 0.16 3.50 23.50
C TYR A 314 0.68 4.64 24.41
N ILE A 315 1.68 4.37 25.26
CA ILE A 315 2.21 5.38 26.21
C ILE A 315 2.77 6.62 25.49
N HIS A 316 3.29 6.46 24.27
CA HIS A 316 3.83 7.57 23.46
C HIS A 316 2.74 8.43 22.83
N LEU A 317 1.50 7.94 22.80
CA LEU A 317 0.37 8.55 22.10
C LEU A 317 -0.80 8.89 23.03
N ALA A 318 -0.74 8.52 24.31
CA ALA A 318 -1.84 8.67 25.27
C ALA A 318 -2.47 10.08 25.25
N GLY A 319 -1.65 11.13 25.31
CA GLY A 319 -2.16 12.51 25.28
C GLY A 319 -2.84 12.93 23.97
N LYS A 320 -2.55 12.27 22.86
CA LYS A 320 -3.29 12.47 21.59
C LYS A 320 -4.54 11.59 21.49
N MET A 321 -4.52 10.42 22.14
CA MET A 321 -5.64 9.48 22.13
C MET A 321 -6.75 9.87 23.10
N GLU A 322 -6.44 10.61 24.18
CA GLU A 322 -7.41 11.04 25.21
C GLU A 322 -8.63 11.77 24.63
N TYR A 323 -8.49 12.48 23.51
CA TYR A 323 -9.61 13.15 22.83
C TYR A 323 -10.67 12.16 22.30
N PHE A 324 -10.28 10.93 22.00
CA PHE A 324 -11.12 9.91 21.36
C PHE A 324 -11.54 8.78 22.32
N GLU A 325 -11.14 8.83 23.59
CA GLU A 325 -11.57 7.87 24.63
C GLU A 325 -12.91 8.26 25.27
#